data_AF-W4LII4-F1
#
_entry.id   AF-W4LII4-F1
#
_cell.length_a   1.000
_cell.length_b   1.000
_cell.length_c   1.000
_cell.angle_alpha   90.00
_cell.angle_beta   90.00
_cell.angle_gamma   90.00
#
_symmetry.space_group_name_H-M   'P 1'
#
loop_
_entity.id
_entity.type
_entity.pdbx_description
1 polymer ?
#
loop_
_entity_poly.entity_id
_entity_poly.type
_entity_poly.pdbx_seq_one_letter_code
_entity_poly.pdbx_strand_id
1 'polypeptide(L)'
;MTERCDDAMRRRLLGVDPASQRYRPLEEQAALRLEQRVGPLQREPTGSSDWVDGQGVTYDAVGPVPAGRLNIRAFLRQIDRHLLKQGLDKIVIDLTDFTMAERRTVFMHLKRLDQAERARMIRQRRWP
;
A
#
# COMPACT_ATOMS: atom_id res chain seq x y z
N MET A 1 26.82 8.21 14.59
CA MET A 1 25.71 7.53 15.32
C MET A 1 24.34 8.14 15.01
N THR A 2 24.29 9.37 14.47
CA THR A 2 23.07 10.14 14.16
C THR A 2 22.25 9.57 12.98
N GLU A 3 22.91 9.18 11.88
CA GLU A 3 22.24 8.74 10.65
C GLU A 3 21.30 7.53 10.80
N ARG A 4 21.58 6.62 11.74
CA ARG A 4 20.71 5.45 11.98
C ARG A 4 19.44 5.80 12.76
N CYS A 5 19.52 6.77 13.67
CA CYS A 5 18.34 7.27 14.39
C CYS A 5 17.42 8.04 13.44
N ASP A 6 18.00 8.81 12.53
CA ASP A 6 17.26 9.62 11.57
C ASP A 6 16.49 8.72 10.57
N ASP A 7 17.12 7.64 10.08
CA ASP A 7 16.42 6.71 9.19
C ASP A 7 15.33 5.90 9.92
N ALA A 8 15.56 5.49 11.18
CA ALA A 8 14.52 4.81 11.97
C ALA A 8 13.30 5.72 12.22
N MET A 9 13.52 7.00 12.49
CA MET A 9 12.44 7.96 12.67
C MET A 9 11.69 8.22 11.37
N ARG A 10 12.39 8.39 10.24
CA ARG A 10 11.80 8.53 8.91
C ARG A 10 10.89 7.34 8.56
N ARG A 11 11.37 6.11 8.77
CA ARG A 11 10.58 4.89 8.52
C ARG A 11 9.35 4.82 9.40
N ARG A 12 9.47 5.16 10.69
CA ARG A 12 8.33 5.20 11.60
C ARG A 12 7.24 6.15 11.11
N LEU A 13 7.61 7.33 10.58
CA LEU A 13 6.66 8.30 10.04
C LEU A 13 5.85 7.75 8.87
N LEU A 14 6.39 6.82 8.07
CA LEU A 14 5.64 6.17 6.98
C LEU A 14 4.43 5.35 7.48
N GLY A 15 4.46 4.90 8.74
CA GLY A 15 3.38 4.16 9.37
C GLY A 15 2.51 4.99 10.32
N VAL A 16 2.74 6.29 10.47
CA VAL A 16 1.91 7.14 11.35
C VAL A 16 0.73 7.67 10.55
N ASP A 17 -0.48 7.28 10.94
CA ASP A 17 -1.70 7.79 10.33
C ASP A 17 -1.93 9.26 10.76
N PRO A 18 -1.92 10.23 9.83
CA PRO A 18 -2.00 11.66 10.19
C PRO A 18 -3.31 12.02 10.88
N ALA A 19 -4.42 11.32 10.57
CA ALA A 19 -5.72 11.61 11.14
C ALA A 19 -5.83 11.13 12.61
N SER A 20 -5.32 9.94 12.91
CA SER A 20 -5.43 9.34 14.26
C SER A 20 -4.17 9.45 15.11
N GLN A 21 -3.05 9.88 14.53
CA GLN A 21 -1.72 9.89 15.14
C GLN A 21 -1.25 8.51 15.62
N ARG A 22 -1.90 7.44 15.16
CA ARG A 22 -1.55 6.06 15.54
C ARG A 22 -0.53 5.50 14.58
N TYR A 23 0.50 4.87 15.16
CA TYR A 23 1.48 4.10 14.41
C TYR A 23 0.93 2.72 14.02
N ARG A 24 1.07 2.39 12.74
CA ARG A 24 0.61 1.17 12.09
C ARG A 24 1.83 0.48 11.45
N PRO A 25 2.43 -0.53 12.11
CA PRO A 25 3.66 -1.15 11.63
C PRO A 25 3.50 -1.83 10.26
N LEU A 26 2.28 -2.26 9.92
CA LEU A 26 1.97 -2.85 8.62
C LEU A 26 2.05 -1.82 7.48
N GLU A 27 1.65 -0.57 7.72
CA GLU A 27 1.77 0.51 6.74
C GLU A 27 3.24 0.90 6.54
N GLU A 28 4.04 0.99 7.61
CA GLU A 28 5.49 1.18 7.47
C GLU A 28 6.14 0.08 6.61
N GLN A 29 5.83 -1.19 6.89
CA GLN A 29 6.42 -2.30 6.13
C GLN A 29 5.99 -2.30 4.65
N ALA A 30 4.74 -1.93 4.38
CA ALA A 30 4.23 -1.79 3.01
C ALA A 30 4.94 -0.66 2.27
N ALA A 31 5.12 0.49 2.94
CA ALA A 31 5.85 1.64 2.41
C ALA A 31 7.30 1.26 2.10
N LEU A 32 8.01 0.62 3.03
CA LEU A 32 9.40 0.18 2.83
C LEU A 32 9.56 -0.77 1.64
N ARG A 33 8.59 -1.69 1.42
CA ARG A 33 8.57 -2.53 0.22
C ARG A 33 8.30 -1.73 -1.05
N LEU A 34 7.52 -0.66 -0.96
CA LEU A 34 7.19 0.21 -2.09
C LEU A 34 8.39 1.09 -2.46
N GLU A 35 9.13 1.59 -1.48
CA GLU A 35 10.34 2.41 -1.67
C GLU A 35 11.38 1.70 -2.54
N GLN A 36 11.50 0.36 -2.43
CA GLN A 36 12.38 -0.46 -3.28
C GLN A 36 12.05 -0.37 -4.78
N ARG A 37 10.86 0.13 -5.14
CA ARG A 37 10.36 0.19 -6.52
C ARG A 37 10.19 1.60 -7.06
N VAL A 38 9.84 2.54 -6.18
CA VAL A 38 9.48 3.91 -6.59
C VAL A 38 10.41 4.98 -6.01
N GLY A 39 11.38 4.57 -5.19
CA GLY A 39 12.24 5.50 -4.46
C GLY A 39 11.62 5.97 -3.13
N PRO A 40 12.27 6.93 -2.44
CA PRO A 40 11.87 7.36 -1.11
C PRO A 40 10.44 7.91 -1.07
N LEU A 41 9.72 7.55 -0.03
CA LEU A 41 8.36 8.00 0.23
C LEU A 41 8.31 8.92 1.44
N GLN A 42 7.26 9.72 1.49
CA GLN A 42 6.83 10.48 2.67
C GLN A 42 5.37 10.15 2.96
N ARG A 43 4.97 10.24 4.23
CA ARG A 43 3.55 10.15 4.59
C ARG A 43 2.83 11.35 3.98
N GLU A 44 1.70 11.10 3.31
CA GLU A 44 0.90 12.20 2.78
C GLU A 44 0.22 12.95 3.95
N PRO A 45 0.36 14.28 4.06
CA PRO A 45 0.01 15.02 5.27
C PRO A 45 -1.50 15.17 5.50
N THR A 46 -2.33 15.15 4.44
CA THR A 46 -3.78 15.36 4.56
C THR A 46 -4.55 14.09 4.89
N GLY A 47 -3.95 12.91 4.65
CA GLY A 47 -4.61 11.61 4.77
C GLY A 47 -5.52 11.29 3.57
N SER A 48 -5.37 12.01 2.46
CA SER A 48 -6.08 11.75 1.21
C SER A 48 -5.56 10.50 0.49
N SER A 49 -4.26 10.23 0.65
CA SER A 49 -3.59 8.99 0.30
C SER A 49 -2.66 8.57 1.43
N ASP A 50 -2.01 7.41 1.31
CA ASP A 50 -1.07 6.96 2.32
C ASP A 50 0.29 7.65 2.19
N TRP A 51 0.81 7.75 0.98
CA TRP A 51 2.16 8.25 0.73
C TRP A 51 2.23 9.12 -0.52
N VAL A 52 3.29 9.90 -0.60
CA VAL A 52 3.68 10.70 -1.75
C VAL A 52 5.18 10.54 -2.01
N ASP A 53 5.59 10.48 -3.27
CA ASP A 53 7.02 10.46 -3.65
C ASP A 53 7.57 11.86 -3.98
N GLY A 54 8.86 11.95 -4.28
CA GLY A 54 9.52 13.21 -4.62
C GLY A 54 9.05 13.85 -5.93
N GLN A 55 8.26 13.15 -6.75
CA GLN A 55 7.65 13.65 -7.98
C GLN A 55 6.19 14.10 -7.78
N GLY A 56 5.66 13.94 -6.57
CA GLY A 56 4.27 14.26 -6.25
C GLY A 56 3.27 13.15 -6.60
N VAL A 57 3.73 11.95 -6.97
CA VAL A 57 2.83 10.82 -7.23
C VAL A 57 2.29 10.30 -5.90
N THR A 58 0.97 10.12 -5.84
CA THR A 58 0.27 9.64 -4.65
C THR A 58 0.05 8.13 -4.67
N TYR A 59 0.19 7.51 -3.51
CA TYR A 59 0.08 6.06 -3.32
C TYR A 59 -0.83 5.77 -2.15
N ASP A 60 -1.72 4.80 -2.32
CA ASP A 60 -2.66 4.40 -1.28
C ASP A 60 -2.77 2.88 -1.21
N ALA A 61 -2.62 2.32 -0.02
CA ALA A 61 -2.53 0.87 0.14
C ALA A 61 -3.87 0.21 0.40
N VAL A 62 -4.01 -0.97 -0.20
CA VAL A 62 -5.02 -1.95 0.15
C VAL A 62 -4.29 -3.17 0.70
N GLY A 63 -4.32 -3.30 2.03
CA GLY A 63 -3.49 -4.24 2.78
C GLY A 63 -2.19 -3.58 3.30
N PRO A 64 -1.25 -4.39 3.84
CA PRO A 64 -1.34 -5.83 4.00
C PRO A 64 -2.35 -6.23 5.08
N VAL A 65 -2.86 -7.45 4.98
CA VAL A 65 -3.73 -8.06 6.00
C VAL A 65 -2.95 -9.20 6.65
N PRO A 66 -2.91 -9.31 7.99
CA PRO A 66 -2.27 -10.44 8.66
C PRO A 66 -2.81 -11.78 8.15
N ALA A 67 -1.92 -12.76 8.01
CA ALA A 67 -2.28 -14.11 7.58
C ALA A 67 -3.44 -14.68 8.41
N GLY A 68 -4.40 -15.33 7.75
CA GLY A 68 -5.59 -15.91 8.38
C GLY A 68 -6.66 -14.90 8.82
N ARG A 69 -6.44 -13.58 8.64
CA ARG A 69 -7.44 -12.53 8.95
C ARG A 69 -8.10 -11.94 7.71
N LEU A 70 -7.81 -12.48 6.52
CA LEU A 70 -8.35 -11.94 5.28
C LEU A 70 -9.84 -12.23 5.13
N ASN A 71 -10.65 -11.18 5.16
CA ASN A 71 -11.98 -11.22 4.57
C ASN A 71 -11.88 -10.87 3.09
N ILE A 72 -11.81 -11.89 2.23
CA ILE A 72 -11.58 -11.70 0.80
C ILE A 72 -12.62 -10.80 0.13
N ARG A 73 -13.90 -10.93 0.49
CA ARG A 73 -14.97 -10.10 -0.10
C ARG A 73 -14.81 -8.63 0.27
N ALA A 74 -14.46 -8.34 1.52
CA ALA A 74 -14.21 -6.97 1.97
C ALA A 74 -12.95 -6.38 1.31
N PHE A 75 -11.91 -7.19 1.16
CA PHE A 75 -10.67 -6.79 0.50
C PHE A 75 -10.88 -6.42 -0.97
N LEU A 76 -11.62 -7.24 -1.74
CA LEU A 76 -11.92 -6.92 -3.14
C LEU A 76 -12.73 -5.61 -3.26
N ARG A 77 -13.74 -5.40 -2.40
CA ARG A 77 -14.46 -4.11 -2.36
C ARG A 77 -13.57 -2.94 -1.97
N GLN A 78 -12.52 -3.16 -1.17
CA GLN A 78 -11.57 -2.10 -0.85
C GLN A 78 -10.75 -1.71 -2.07
N ILE A 79 -10.29 -2.68 -2.87
CA ILE A 79 -9.62 -2.42 -4.16
C ILE A 79 -10.54 -1.56 -5.05
N ASP A 80 -11.78 -1.98 -5.23
CA ASP A 80 -12.74 -1.28 -6.09
C ASP A 80 -12.97 0.17 -5.61
N ARG A 81 -13.15 0.38 -4.30
CA ARG A 81 -13.30 1.72 -3.73
C ARG A 81 -12.07 2.61 -3.94
N HIS A 82 -10.87 2.04 -3.91
CA HIS A 82 -9.65 2.82 -4.13
C HIS A 82 -9.48 3.19 -5.61
N LEU A 83 -9.90 2.33 -6.54
CA LEU A 83 -9.92 2.65 -7.97
C LEU A 83 -10.82 3.85 -8.29
N LEU A 84 -11.86 4.07 -7.50
CA LEU A 84 -12.77 5.22 -7.65
C LEU A 84 -12.26 6.52 -7.01
N LYS A 85 -11.14 6.51 -6.25
CA LYS A 85 -10.60 7.73 -5.63
C LYS A 85 -10.06 8.67 -6.72
N GLN A 86 -10.62 9.88 -6.76
CA GLN A 86 -10.14 10.98 -7.59
C GLN A 86 -8.88 11.59 -6.98
N GLY A 87 -7.93 11.99 -7.82
CA GLY A 87 -6.65 12.56 -7.37
C GLY A 87 -5.65 11.54 -6.82
N LEU A 88 -5.98 10.25 -6.79
CA LEU A 88 -5.05 9.18 -6.43
C LEU A 88 -4.36 8.61 -7.68
N ASP A 89 -3.04 8.60 -7.72
CA ASP A 89 -2.29 8.10 -8.88
C ASP A 89 -2.15 6.58 -8.87
N LYS A 90 -1.73 6.02 -7.74
CA LYS A 90 -1.37 4.60 -7.63
C LYS A 90 -2.04 3.91 -6.44
N ILE A 91 -2.52 2.70 -6.68
CA ILE A 91 -3.05 1.80 -5.65
C ILE A 91 -2.05 0.69 -5.40
N VAL A 92 -1.68 0.52 -4.14
CA VAL A 92 -0.69 -0.46 -3.71
C VAL A 92 -1.42 -1.65 -3.11
N ILE A 93 -1.51 -2.75 -3.86
CA ILE A 93 -2.19 -3.96 -3.42
C ILE A 93 -1.14 -4.88 -2.78
N ASP A 94 -1.11 -4.92 -1.45
CA ASP A 94 -0.13 -5.71 -0.70
C ASP A 94 -0.65 -7.10 -0.37
N LEU A 95 -0.11 -8.11 -1.06
CA LEU A 95 -0.46 -9.52 -0.97
C LEU A 95 0.64 -10.34 -0.27
N THR A 96 1.55 -9.66 0.45
CA THR A 96 2.77 -10.27 1.00
C THR A 96 2.47 -11.49 1.88
N ASP A 97 1.48 -11.38 2.78
CA ASP A 97 1.15 -12.44 3.74
C ASP A 97 -0.05 -13.31 3.32
N PHE A 98 -0.48 -13.20 2.05
CA PHE A 98 -1.60 -13.97 1.54
C PHE A 98 -1.17 -15.37 1.14
N THR A 99 -2.02 -16.34 1.40
CA THR A 99 -1.90 -17.70 0.88
C THR A 99 -2.03 -17.73 -0.64
N MET A 100 -1.60 -18.82 -1.27
CA MET A 100 -1.73 -19.00 -2.71
C MET A 100 -3.18 -18.96 -3.20
N ALA A 101 -4.13 -19.51 -2.43
CA ALA A 101 -5.55 -19.50 -2.77
C ALA A 101 -6.15 -18.08 -2.74
N GLU A 102 -5.80 -17.29 -1.72
CA GLU A 102 -6.22 -15.90 -1.60
C GLU A 102 -5.65 -15.05 -2.73
N ARG A 103 -4.34 -15.19 -3.01
CA ARG A 103 -3.69 -14.52 -4.15
C ARG A 103 -4.35 -14.86 -5.47
N ARG A 104 -4.69 -16.13 -5.71
CA ARG A 104 -5.40 -16.56 -6.92
C ARG A 104 -6.75 -15.86 -7.05
N THR A 105 -7.48 -15.73 -5.94
CA THR A 105 -8.78 -15.04 -5.92
C THR A 105 -8.64 -13.57 -6.25
N VAL A 106 -7.68 -12.88 -5.63
CA VAL A 106 -7.37 -11.47 -5.95
C VAL A 106 -6.96 -11.33 -7.42
N PHE A 107 -6.08 -12.19 -7.94
CA PHE A 107 -5.65 -12.12 -9.33
C PHE A 107 -6.79 -12.33 -10.33
N MET A 108 -7.75 -13.20 -10.05
CA MET A 108 -8.93 -13.37 -10.89
C MET A 108 -9.80 -12.10 -10.91
N HIS A 109 -9.92 -11.40 -9.77
CA HIS A 109 -10.58 -10.10 -9.71
C HIS A 109 -9.85 -9.05 -10.55
N LEU A 110 -8.55 -8.91 -10.34
CA LEU A 110 -7.72 -7.92 -11.04
C LEU A 110 -7.67 -8.11 -12.57
N LYS A 111 -7.85 -9.34 -13.05
CA LYS A 111 -7.90 -9.63 -14.50
C LYS A 111 -9.14 -9.05 -15.20
N ARG A 112 -10.22 -8.79 -14.45
CA ARG A 112 -11.48 -8.25 -14.99
C ARG A 112 -11.45 -6.73 -15.13
N LEU A 113 -10.49 -6.08 -14.48
CA LEU A 113 -10.28 -4.63 -14.58
C LEU A 113 -9.75 -4.26 -15.96
N ASP A 114 -10.10 -3.06 -16.41
CA ASP A 114 -9.68 -2.53 -17.70
C ASP A 114 -8.18 -2.17 -17.71
N GLN A 115 -7.67 -1.73 -18.86
CA GLN A 115 -6.26 -1.38 -18.98
C GLN A 115 -5.86 -0.16 -18.14
N ALA A 116 -6.72 0.86 -18.06
CA ALA A 116 -6.45 2.10 -17.34
C ALA A 116 -6.41 1.84 -15.82
N GLU A 117 -7.35 1.07 -15.30
CA GLU A 117 -7.40 0.63 -13.90
C GLU A 117 -6.15 -0.17 -13.54
N ARG A 118 -5.77 -1.14 -14.38
CA ARG A 118 -4.58 -1.96 -14.13
C ARG A 118 -3.29 -1.14 -14.16
N ALA A 119 -3.20 -0.09 -14.97
CA ALA A 119 -2.04 0.80 -15.05
C ALA A 119 -1.82 1.62 -13.77
N ARG A 120 -2.86 1.79 -12.94
CA ARG A 120 -2.78 2.45 -11.63
C ARG A 120 -2.33 1.51 -10.52
N MET A 121 -2.22 0.21 -10.76
CA MET A 121 -1.95 -0.76 -9.69
C MET A 121 -0.47 -1.13 -9.55
N ILE A 122 -0.03 -1.17 -8.30
CA ILE A 122 1.25 -1.71 -7.87
C ILE A 122 0.97 -2.91 -6.97
N ARG A 123 1.31 -4.11 -7.42
CA ARG A 123 1.14 -5.33 -6.61
C ARG A 123 2.42 -5.63 -5.84
N GLN A 124 2.32 -5.76 -4.53
CA GLN A 124 3.42 -6.22 -3.68
C GLN A 124 3.20 -7.67 -3.28
N ARG A 125 4.30 -8.44 -3.27
CA ARG A 125 4.32 -9.82 -2.79
C ARG A 125 5.72 -10.15 -2.31
N ARG A 126 5.83 -11.07 -1.35
CA ARG A 126 7.08 -11.80 -1.14
C ARG A 126 7.37 -12.61 -2.40
N TRP A 127 8.55 -12.40 -2.98
CA TRP A 127 9.11 -13.33 -3.94
C TRP A 127 9.69 -14.51 -3.16
N PRO A 128 9.48 -15.76 -3.60
CA PRO A 128 10.18 -16.91 -3.05
C PRO A 128 11.70 -16.77 -3.27
#